data_AF-A0A2N2QW00-F1
#
_entry.id   AF-A0A2N2QW00-F1
#
_cell.length_a   1.000
_cell.length_b   1.000
_cell.length_c   1.000
_cell.angle_alpha   90.00
_cell.angle_beta   90.00
_cell.angle_gamma   90.00
#
_symmetry.space_group_name_H-M   'P 1'
#
loop_
_entity.id
_entity.type
_entity.pdbx_description
1 polymer ?
#
loop_
_entity_poly.entity_id
_entity_poly.type
_entity_poly.pdbx_seq_one_letter_code
_entity_poly.pdbx_strand_id
1 'polypeptide(L)'
;MIFRLLSTLLAFVACLALLPVAAAGEARGNGDYRLGQGDAIRIAVFQNPDLTLDTRVSESGTITYPLIGTVAIGGMTVEAAEKRIADSLREGGFVQKPQVNVVVLQVRGNQVSVLGQVNRPGRFPLETFNTRLSDVLALAGGQTPVGADTVIVTGLRDGQRFRREIDFPAIYIDDRNNDDILVAPGDVVYVHRAPVFYIYGEAQRAGSYRIERGMTLQQALALAGGPTLRGTESRIRIHRRAADGEIARLTLEPHEAVQPNDVIFVRESLF
;
A
#
# COMPACT_ATOMS: atom_id res chain seq x y z
N MET A 1 -80.22 5.28 -31.32
CA MET A 1 -79.93 4.85 -32.70
C MET A 1 -78.49 5.23 -32.99
N ILE A 2 -77.54 4.29 -32.96
CA ILE A 2 -77.12 3.39 -34.05
C ILE A 2 -75.82 3.89 -34.73
N PHE A 3 -74.74 3.13 -34.47
CA PHE A 3 -73.63 2.71 -35.36
C PHE A 3 -72.60 3.74 -35.87
N ARG A 4 -71.32 3.65 -35.44
CA ARG A 4 -70.20 2.77 -35.89
C ARG A 4 -69.53 3.24 -37.20
N LEU A 5 -68.21 3.54 -37.14
CA LEU A 5 -67.09 2.81 -37.80
C LEU A 5 -65.78 3.60 -37.54
N LEU A 6 -64.74 2.97 -36.97
CA LEU A 6 -63.48 2.53 -37.63
C LEU A 6 -62.64 3.71 -38.20
N SER A 7 -61.33 3.87 -37.99
CA SER A 7 -60.27 2.89 -37.75
C SER A 7 -58.92 3.61 -37.50
N THR A 8 -58.11 3.03 -36.61
CA THR A 8 -56.63 2.93 -36.65
C THR A 8 -55.75 4.21 -36.70
N LEU A 9 -55.00 4.47 -35.62
CA LEU A 9 -53.53 4.50 -35.70
C LEU A 9 -52.84 4.41 -34.32
N LEU A 10 -51.93 3.43 -34.26
CA LEU A 10 -50.71 3.34 -33.46
C LEU A 10 -50.76 3.31 -31.92
N ALA A 11 -50.61 2.07 -31.43
CA ALA A 11 -50.14 1.72 -30.11
C ALA A 11 -48.70 2.20 -29.87
N PHE A 12 -48.47 2.87 -28.74
CA PHE A 12 -47.19 2.83 -28.05
C PHE A 12 -47.45 2.51 -26.58
N VAL A 13 -47.38 1.22 -26.27
CA VAL A 13 -47.48 0.67 -24.92
C VAL A 13 -46.18 0.99 -24.20
N ALA A 14 -46.17 2.02 -23.36
CA ALA A 14 -45.11 2.23 -22.37
C ALA A 14 -45.42 1.37 -21.13
N CYS A 15 -45.01 0.11 -21.18
CA CYS A 15 -45.04 -0.79 -20.03
C CYS A 15 -43.93 -0.36 -19.05
N LEU A 16 -44.31 0.39 -18.01
CA LEU A 16 -43.45 0.78 -16.91
C LEU A 16 -43.19 -0.43 -16.01
N ALA A 17 -42.10 -1.18 -16.29
CA ALA A 17 -41.65 -2.25 -15.43
C ALA A 17 -41.00 -1.66 -14.16
N LEU A 18 -41.70 -1.74 -13.02
CA LEU A 18 -41.09 -1.58 -11.69
C LEU A 18 -40.10 -2.74 -11.48
N LEU A 19 -38.81 -2.43 -11.58
CA LEU A 19 -37.77 -3.30 -11.01
C LEU A 19 -37.71 -3.04 -9.50
N PRO A 20 -37.70 -4.08 -8.65
CA PRO A 20 -37.41 -3.90 -7.24
C PRO A 20 -35.93 -3.53 -7.15
N VAL A 21 -35.64 -2.32 -6.70
CA VAL A 21 -34.30 -1.96 -6.21
C VAL A 21 -34.07 -2.82 -4.98
N ALA A 22 -33.35 -3.93 -5.16
CA ALA A 22 -32.75 -4.65 -4.07
C ALA A 22 -31.75 -3.70 -3.41
N ALA A 23 -32.17 -3.06 -2.33
CA ALA A 23 -31.28 -2.37 -1.42
C ALA A 23 -30.36 -3.43 -0.81
N ALA A 24 -29.20 -3.64 -1.45
CA ALA A 24 -28.07 -4.28 -0.83
C ALA A 24 -27.66 -3.39 0.34
N GLY A 25 -28.15 -3.75 1.54
CA GLY A 25 -27.75 -3.11 2.77
C GLY A 25 -26.24 -3.25 2.90
N GLU A 26 -25.54 -2.13 2.79
CA GLU A 26 -24.14 -1.99 3.18
C GLU A 26 -24.00 -2.51 4.62
N ALA A 27 -23.34 -3.65 4.76
CA ALA A 27 -22.86 -4.11 6.07
C ALA A 27 -21.77 -3.14 6.51
N ARG A 28 -22.19 -2.08 7.20
CA ARG A 28 -21.31 -1.11 7.85
C ARG A 28 -20.43 -1.85 8.84
N GLY A 29 -19.12 -1.72 8.64
CA GLY A 29 -18.09 -2.36 9.42
C GLY A 29 -18.12 -1.92 10.88
N ASN A 30 -18.71 -2.76 11.72
CA ASN A 30 -18.14 -3.06 13.03
C ASN A 30 -17.73 -4.53 12.96
N GLY A 31 -16.66 -4.78 12.19
CA GLY A 31 -16.32 -6.10 11.70
C GLY A 31 -15.50 -6.86 12.73
N ASP A 32 -16.18 -7.62 13.60
CA ASP A 32 -15.52 -8.59 14.46
C ASP A 32 -14.66 -9.53 13.59
N TYR A 33 -13.40 -9.69 14.01
CA TYR A 33 -12.42 -10.47 13.25
C TYR A 33 -12.93 -11.88 12.97
N ARG A 34 -12.84 -12.31 11.71
CA ARG A 34 -13.20 -13.66 11.27
C ARG A 34 -11.94 -14.46 11.00
N LEU A 35 -11.90 -15.67 11.54
CA LEU A 35 -10.78 -16.59 11.38
C LEU A 35 -10.55 -16.92 9.91
N GLY A 36 -9.39 -16.53 9.39
CA GLY A 36 -8.93 -16.79 8.04
C GLY A 36 -8.22 -18.11 7.92
N GLN A 37 -8.16 -18.63 6.70
CA GLN A 37 -7.34 -19.79 6.38
C GLN A 37 -5.87 -19.46 6.59
N GLY A 38 -5.15 -20.32 7.32
CA GLY A 38 -3.74 -20.15 7.63
C GLY A 38 -3.43 -19.29 8.85
N ASP A 39 -4.45 -18.76 9.54
CA ASP A 39 -4.27 -18.09 10.84
C ASP A 39 -3.66 -19.04 11.87
N ALA A 40 -2.71 -18.55 12.65
CA ALA A 40 -2.21 -19.25 13.82
C ALA A 40 -3.03 -18.85 15.04
N ILE A 41 -3.55 -19.84 15.75
CA ILE A 41 -4.41 -19.64 16.92
C ILE A 41 -3.93 -20.49 18.09
N ARG A 42 -4.18 -19.99 19.30
CA ARG A 42 -4.06 -20.72 20.56
C ARG A 42 -5.45 -20.92 21.13
N ILE A 43 -5.79 -22.16 21.46
CA ILE A 43 -7.05 -22.53 22.06
C ILE A 43 -6.75 -23.00 23.47
N ALA A 44 -7.39 -22.40 24.47
CA ALA A 44 -7.24 -22.78 25.87
C ALA A 44 -8.59 -23.17 26.46
N VAL A 45 -8.62 -24.25 27.23
CA VAL A 45 -9.82 -24.70 27.95
C VAL A 45 -9.57 -24.54 29.45
N PHE A 46 -10.43 -23.78 30.11
CA PHE A 46 -10.30 -23.52 31.54
C PHE A 46 -10.31 -24.83 32.34
N GLN A 47 -9.38 -24.97 33.31
CA GLN A 47 -9.19 -26.17 34.13
C GLN A 47 -8.85 -27.46 33.35
N ASN A 48 -8.55 -27.37 32.06
CA ASN A 48 -8.17 -28.50 31.22
C ASN A 48 -6.92 -28.15 30.37
N PRO A 49 -5.74 -28.00 30.99
CA PRO A 49 -4.51 -27.62 30.27
C PRO A 49 -4.13 -28.61 29.17
N ASP A 50 -4.45 -29.89 29.32
CA ASP A 50 -4.20 -30.95 28.33
C ASP A 50 -4.97 -30.77 27.02
N LEU A 51 -6.02 -29.93 27.02
CA LEU A 51 -6.78 -29.55 25.83
C LEU A 51 -6.26 -28.25 25.20
N THR A 52 -5.21 -27.64 25.76
CA THR A 52 -4.61 -26.44 25.17
C THR A 52 -3.88 -26.81 23.89
N LEU A 53 -4.15 -26.08 22.81
CA LEU A 53 -3.57 -26.36 21.50
C LEU A 53 -3.15 -25.08 20.79
N ASP A 54 -1.90 -25.06 20.33
CA ASP A 54 -1.42 -24.11 19.34
C ASP A 54 -1.49 -24.77 17.97
N THR A 55 -2.30 -24.21 17.06
CA THR A 55 -2.51 -24.80 15.74
C THR A 55 -2.74 -23.71 14.70
N ARG A 56 -2.81 -24.14 13.44
CA ARG A 56 -3.10 -23.29 12.30
C ARG A 56 -4.41 -23.72 11.65
N VAL A 57 -5.25 -22.76 11.29
CA VAL A 57 -6.45 -23.02 10.48
C VAL A 57 -6.00 -23.53 9.11
N SER A 58 -6.46 -24.71 8.72
CA SER A 58 -6.12 -25.32 7.44
C SER A 58 -6.66 -24.51 6.25
N GLU A 59 -6.18 -24.82 5.03
CA GLU A 59 -6.72 -24.22 3.80
C GLU A 59 -8.19 -24.61 3.55
N SER A 60 -8.68 -25.70 4.13
CA SER A 60 -10.10 -26.05 4.10
C SER A 60 -10.92 -25.34 5.20
N GLY A 61 -10.31 -24.48 6.02
CA GLY A 61 -10.99 -23.75 7.09
C GLY A 61 -11.26 -24.59 8.34
N THR A 62 -10.48 -25.65 8.55
CA THR A 62 -10.65 -26.57 9.68
C THR A 62 -9.43 -26.61 10.59
N ILE A 63 -9.61 -27.12 11.80
CA ILE A 63 -8.52 -27.50 12.70
C ILE A 63 -8.69 -28.95 13.15
N THR A 64 -7.60 -29.62 13.49
CA THR A 64 -7.64 -30.89 14.20
C THR A 64 -7.48 -30.61 15.69
N TYR A 65 -8.47 -30.97 16.48
CA TYR A 65 -8.51 -30.72 17.92
C TYR A 65 -8.60 -32.03 18.72
N PRO A 66 -7.91 -32.16 19.87
CA PRO A 66 -7.97 -33.35 20.71
C PRO A 66 -9.40 -33.78 21.04
N LEU A 67 -9.63 -35.10 21.04
CA LEU A 67 -10.90 -35.77 21.37
C LEU A 67 -12.06 -35.58 20.37
N ILE A 68 -12.20 -34.41 19.76
CA ILE A 68 -13.31 -34.08 18.85
C ILE A 68 -12.92 -34.09 17.36
N GLY A 69 -11.64 -34.31 17.05
CA GLY A 69 -11.18 -34.49 15.68
C GLY A 69 -11.22 -33.19 14.86
N THR A 70 -11.76 -33.25 13.64
CA THR A 70 -11.76 -32.09 12.73
C THR A 70 -12.92 -31.15 13.03
N VAL A 71 -12.61 -29.88 13.30
CA VAL A 71 -13.59 -28.83 13.59
C VAL A 71 -13.49 -27.72 12.55
N ALA A 72 -14.60 -27.38 11.90
CA ALA A 72 -14.67 -26.26 10.98
C ALA A 72 -14.84 -24.95 11.76
N ILE A 73 -13.86 -24.04 11.61
CA ILE A 73 -13.84 -22.73 12.28
C ILE A 73 -13.51 -21.56 11.33
N GLY A 74 -13.11 -21.85 10.09
CA GLY A 74 -12.81 -20.83 9.09
C GLY A 74 -14.06 -20.02 8.72
N GLY A 75 -13.89 -18.69 8.61
CA GLY A 75 -14.96 -17.73 8.35
C GLY A 75 -15.85 -17.40 9.56
N MET A 76 -15.70 -18.11 10.67
CA MET A 76 -16.38 -17.80 11.93
C MET A 76 -15.71 -16.63 12.65
N THR A 77 -16.47 -15.89 13.44
CA THR A 77 -15.90 -14.99 14.44
C THR A 77 -15.21 -15.81 15.53
N VAL A 78 -14.30 -15.19 16.28
CA VAL A 78 -13.60 -15.84 17.40
C VAL A 78 -14.60 -16.44 18.40
N GLU A 79 -15.61 -15.67 18.79
CA GLU A 79 -16.68 -16.09 19.71
C GLU A 79 -17.49 -17.28 19.18
N ALA A 80 -17.79 -17.28 17.87
CA ALA A 80 -18.50 -18.39 17.25
C ALA A 80 -17.64 -19.66 17.20
N ALA A 81 -16.34 -19.52 16.98
CA ALA A 81 -15.39 -20.63 17.02
C ALA A 81 -15.23 -21.21 18.44
N GLU A 82 -15.13 -20.36 19.46
CA GLU A 82 -15.12 -20.76 20.88
C GLU A 82 -16.35 -21.59 21.24
N LYS A 83 -17.53 -21.07 20.89
CA LYS A 83 -18.79 -21.77 21.12
C LYS A 83 -18.85 -23.10 20.39
N ARG A 84 -18.40 -23.15 19.13
CA ARG A 84 -18.40 -24.39 18.33
C ARG A 84 -17.53 -25.47 18.97
N ILE A 85 -16.33 -25.11 19.45
CA ILE A 85 -15.41 -26.04 20.11
C ILE A 85 -16.00 -26.49 21.46
N ALA A 86 -16.57 -25.56 22.24
CA ALA A 86 -17.21 -25.86 23.51
C ALA A 86 -18.39 -26.83 23.34
N ASP A 87 -19.25 -26.59 22.35
CA ASP A 87 -20.39 -27.45 22.05
C ASP A 87 -19.92 -28.86 21.63
N SER A 88 -18.90 -28.98 20.78
CA SER A 88 -18.35 -30.29 20.38
C SER A 88 -17.71 -31.06 21.53
N LEU A 89 -17.01 -30.40 22.46
CA LEU A 89 -16.44 -31.04 23.65
C LEU A 89 -17.52 -31.57 24.60
N ARG A 90 -18.64 -30.83 24.70
CA ARG A 90 -19.79 -31.22 25.52
C ARG A 90 -20.59 -32.35 24.89
N GLU A 91 -20.90 -32.26 23.60
CA GLU A 91 -21.64 -33.27 22.84
C GLU A 91 -20.88 -34.61 22.79
N GLY A 92 -19.55 -34.57 22.68
CA GLY A 92 -18.70 -35.76 22.78
C GLY A 92 -18.59 -36.36 24.18
N GLY A 93 -19.15 -35.69 25.20
CA GLY A 93 -19.10 -36.16 26.60
C GLY A 93 -17.73 -36.02 27.27
N PHE A 94 -16.80 -35.27 26.68
CA PHE A 94 -15.43 -35.14 27.17
C PHE A 94 -15.30 -34.10 28.29
N VAL A 95 -16.08 -33.01 28.21
CA VAL A 95 -16.09 -31.92 29.20
C VAL A 95 -17.53 -31.47 29.45
N GLN A 96 -17.98 -31.44 30.70
CA GLN A 96 -19.39 -31.13 31.01
C GLN A 96 -19.74 -29.64 30.81
N LYS A 97 -18.84 -28.73 31.24
CA LYS A 97 -19.01 -27.27 31.13
C LYS A 97 -17.74 -26.62 30.58
N PRO A 98 -17.39 -26.88 29.30
CA PRO A 98 -16.18 -26.33 28.71
C PRO A 98 -16.27 -24.81 28.66
N GLN A 99 -15.20 -24.14 29.09
CA GLN A 99 -14.99 -22.71 28.88
C GLN A 99 -13.77 -22.58 28.00
N VAL A 100 -14.00 -22.21 26.74
CA VAL A 100 -12.98 -22.17 25.69
C VAL A 100 -12.65 -20.72 25.39
N ASN A 101 -11.37 -20.42 25.30
CA ASN A 101 -10.84 -19.13 24.87
C ASN A 101 -9.98 -19.36 23.63
N VAL A 102 -10.21 -18.59 22.57
CA VAL A 102 -9.45 -18.65 21.32
C VAL A 102 -8.71 -17.33 21.12
N VAL A 103 -7.38 -17.40 21.09
CA VAL A 103 -6.51 -16.25 20.85
C VAL A 103 -5.87 -16.39 19.47
N VAL A 104 -6.03 -15.37 18.63
CA VAL A 104 -5.34 -15.33 17.33
C VAL A 104 -3.92 -14.83 17.56
N LEU A 105 -2.94 -15.72 17.34
CA LEU A 105 -1.52 -15.41 17.51
C LEU A 105 -0.96 -14.69 16.27
N GLN A 106 -1.41 -15.10 15.08
CA GLN A 106 -0.96 -14.52 13.82
C GLN A 106 -2.09 -14.59 12.79
N VAL A 107 -2.45 -13.42 12.26
CA VAL A 107 -3.39 -13.33 11.13
C VAL A 107 -2.64 -13.49 9.82
N ARG A 108 -3.02 -14.47 9.01
CA ARG A 108 -2.45 -14.63 7.66
C ARG A 108 -3.25 -13.79 6.67
N GLY A 109 -2.55 -12.95 5.91
CA GLY A 109 -3.18 -12.05 4.93
C GLY A 109 -3.44 -10.63 5.42
N ASN A 110 -3.39 -10.40 6.75
CA ASN A 110 -3.38 -9.05 7.33
C ASN A 110 -1.97 -8.45 7.30
N GLN A 111 -1.43 -8.31 6.09
CA GLN A 111 -0.07 -7.82 5.87
C GLN A 111 -0.05 -6.82 4.72
N VAL A 112 0.90 -5.89 4.78
CA VAL A 112 1.24 -4.96 3.71
C VAL A 112 2.59 -5.34 3.11
N SER A 113 2.75 -5.17 1.80
CA SER A 113 4.04 -5.35 1.13
C SER A 113 4.72 -4.00 0.99
N VAL A 114 5.96 -3.88 1.49
CA VAL A 114 6.77 -2.67 1.34
C VAL A 114 7.97 -2.99 0.46
N LEU A 115 8.08 -2.30 -0.68
CA LEU A 115 9.01 -2.61 -1.76
C LEU A 115 9.73 -1.35 -2.24
N GLY A 116 10.80 -1.54 -3.01
CA GLY A 116 11.57 -0.46 -3.61
C GLY A 116 12.68 0.06 -2.69
N GLN A 117 12.92 1.37 -2.71
CA GLN A 117 14.02 2.03 -2.00
C GLN A 117 13.68 2.30 -0.52
N VAL A 118 13.54 1.23 0.24
CA VAL A 118 13.43 1.24 1.71
C VAL A 118 14.56 0.42 2.34
N ASN A 119 14.87 0.67 3.62
CA ASN A 119 15.99 -0.01 4.28
C ASN A 119 15.73 -1.51 4.50
N ARG A 120 14.47 -1.91 4.75
CA ARG A 120 14.06 -3.31 4.91
C ARG A 120 12.83 -3.61 4.03
N PRO A 121 13.01 -3.96 2.75
CA PRO A 121 11.90 -4.40 1.90
C PRO A 121 11.35 -5.75 2.39
N GLY A 122 10.04 -5.94 2.32
CA GLY A 122 9.41 -7.18 2.77
C GLY A 122 7.91 -7.06 3.01
N ARG A 123 7.34 -8.11 3.60
CA ARG A 123 5.95 -8.12 4.07
C ARG A 123 5.91 -7.83 5.56
N PHE A 124 5.06 -6.90 5.95
CA PHE A 124 4.90 -6.46 7.33
C PHE A 124 3.48 -6.76 7.81
N PRO A 125 3.30 -7.38 8.99
CA PRO A 125 1.97 -7.57 9.57
C PRO A 125 1.36 -6.22 9.94
N LEU A 126 0.05 -6.10 9.79
CA LEU A 126 -0.72 -4.99 10.33
C LEU A 126 -1.25 -5.43 11.70
N GLU A 127 -0.73 -4.82 12.76
CA GLU A 127 -1.12 -5.18 14.13
C GLU A 127 -2.50 -4.62 14.50
N THR A 128 -2.87 -3.49 13.87
CA THR A 128 -4.13 -2.79 14.14
C THR A 128 -4.79 -2.31 12.85
N PHE A 129 -6.12 -2.17 12.87
CA PHE A 129 -6.89 -1.64 11.73
C PHE A 129 -6.65 -0.14 11.44
N ASN A 130 -5.99 0.57 12.35
CA ASN A 130 -5.66 1.99 12.21
C ASN A 130 -4.20 2.24 11.83
N THR A 131 -3.47 1.21 11.36
CA THR A 131 -2.08 1.36 10.92
C THR A 131 -1.99 2.33 9.73
N ARG A 132 -1.07 3.30 9.80
CA ARG A 132 -0.87 4.31 8.77
C ARG A 132 0.32 4.02 7.86
N LEU A 133 0.41 4.73 6.75
CA LEU A 133 1.55 4.63 5.82
C LEU A 133 2.88 4.96 6.52
N SER A 134 2.89 6.00 7.35
CA SER A 134 4.05 6.41 8.14
C SER A 134 4.55 5.28 9.05
N ASP A 135 3.65 4.61 9.77
CA ASP A 135 3.97 3.45 10.63
C ASP A 135 4.60 2.31 9.84
N VAL A 136 4.01 1.97 8.69
CA VAL A 136 4.51 0.89 7.82
C VAL A 136 5.91 1.19 7.30
N LEU A 137 6.16 2.41 6.85
CA LEU A 137 7.48 2.80 6.39
C LEU A 137 8.50 2.83 7.54
N ALA A 138 8.09 3.23 8.75
CA ALA A 138 8.94 3.14 9.93
C ALA A 138 9.29 1.69 10.27
N LEU A 139 8.33 0.76 10.20
CA LEU A 139 8.56 -0.68 10.36
C LEU A 139 9.55 -1.22 9.32
N ALA A 140 9.52 -0.69 8.08
CA ALA A 140 10.49 -0.98 7.04
C ALA A 140 11.85 -0.27 7.22
N GLY A 141 12.04 0.47 8.32
CA GLY A 141 13.26 1.20 8.63
C GLY A 141 13.43 2.51 7.88
N GLY A 142 12.37 3.05 7.27
CA GLY A 142 12.40 4.27 6.47
C GLY A 142 12.93 4.07 5.04
N GLN A 143 12.92 5.16 4.29
CA GLN A 143 13.43 5.22 2.92
C GLN A 143 14.97 5.17 2.91
N THR A 144 15.58 4.62 1.86
CA THR A 144 17.04 4.70 1.69
C THR A 144 17.45 6.11 1.24
N PRO A 145 18.74 6.50 1.36
CA PRO A 145 19.21 7.80 0.88
C PRO A 145 18.97 8.06 -0.62
N VAL A 146 18.77 7.01 -1.42
CA VAL A 146 18.48 7.08 -2.86
C VAL A 146 16.99 6.86 -3.17
N GLY A 147 16.13 6.76 -2.17
CA GLY A 147 14.67 6.64 -2.33
C GLY A 147 14.01 7.97 -2.65
N ALA A 148 13.00 7.97 -3.50
CA ALA A 148 12.24 9.17 -3.87
C ALA A 148 11.38 9.66 -2.69
N ASP A 149 11.12 10.97 -2.65
CA ASP A 149 10.18 11.59 -1.71
C ASP A 149 8.74 11.10 -1.93
N THR A 150 8.43 10.68 -3.16
CA THR A 150 7.11 10.16 -3.54
C THR A 150 7.00 8.68 -3.25
N VAL A 151 6.00 8.33 -2.44
CA VAL A 151 5.63 6.95 -2.12
C VAL A 151 4.35 6.61 -2.87
N ILE A 152 4.32 5.42 -3.48
CA ILE A 152 3.13 4.93 -4.18
C ILE A 152 2.48 3.85 -3.32
N VAL A 153 1.20 4.02 -3.03
CA VAL A 153 0.39 2.98 -2.39
C VAL A 153 -0.61 2.45 -3.41
N THR A 154 -0.60 1.15 -3.60
CA THR A 154 -1.57 0.45 -4.46
C THR A 154 -2.27 -0.65 -3.68
N GLY A 155 -3.51 -0.95 -4.04
CA GLY A 155 -4.28 -1.97 -3.33
C GLY A 155 -5.67 -2.13 -3.89
N LEU A 156 -6.55 -2.72 -3.08
CA LEU A 156 -7.97 -2.84 -3.37
C LEU A 156 -8.77 -2.08 -2.32
N ARG A 157 -9.79 -1.34 -2.76
CA ARG A 157 -10.80 -0.71 -1.92
C ARG A 157 -12.15 -0.98 -2.58
N ASP A 158 -13.07 -1.60 -1.85
CA ASP A 158 -14.42 -1.97 -2.35
C ASP A 158 -14.39 -2.74 -3.69
N GLY A 159 -13.41 -3.63 -3.86
CA GLY A 159 -13.21 -4.41 -5.08
C GLY A 159 -12.59 -3.64 -6.26
N GLN A 160 -12.37 -2.34 -6.13
CA GLN A 160 -11.73 -1.51 -7.14
C GLN A 160 -10.23 -1.33 -6.86
N ARG A 161 -9.44 -1.19 -7.92
CA ARG A 161 -8.02 -0.90 -7.80
C ARG A 161 -7.83 0.50 -7.25
N PHE A 162 -7.10 0.60 -6.15
CA PHE A 162 -6.66 1.84 -5.53
C PHE A 162 -5.21 2.11 -5.90
N ARG A 163 -4.88 3.35 -6.29
CA ARG A 163 -3.52 3.84 -6.48
C ARG A 163 -3.46 5.28 -6.01
N ARG A 164 -2.52 5.59 -5.11
CA ARG A 164 -2.26 6.95 -4.63
C ARG A 164 -0.76 7.20 -4.62
N GLU A 165 -0.37 8.34 -5.16
CA GLU A 165 0.99 8.87 -5.06
C GLU A 165 0.99 9.91 -3.95
N ILE A 166 1.94 9.80 -3.03
CA ILE A 166 1.98 10.56 -1.79
C ILE A 166 3.33 11.24 -1.67
N ASP A 167 3.32 12.56 -1.46
CA ASP A 167 4.50 13.32 -1.06
C ASP A 167 4.79 13.03 0.42
N PHE A 168 5.68 12.06 0.70
CA PHE A 168 5.86 11.53 2.04
C PHE A 168 6.47 12.54 3.02
N PRO A 169 7.50 13.34 2.67
CA PRO A 169 8.00 14.40 3.55
C PRO A 169 6.92 15.41 3.97
N ALA A 170 5.93 15.70 3.12
CA ALA A 170 4.89 16.67 3.43
C ALA A 170 4.00 16.25 4.61
N ILE A 171 3.89 14.94 4.88
CA ILE A 171 3.14 14.40 6.04
C ILE A 171 3.67 14.96 7.37
N TYR A 172 4.97 15.27 7.46
CA TYR A 172 5.59 15.76 8.71
C TYR A 172 5.74 17.28 8.77
N ILE A 173 5.50 17.97 7.65
CA ILE A 173 5.75 19.41 7.52
C ILE A 173 4.44 20.19 7.58
N ASP A 174 3.34 19.64 7.06
CA ASP A 174 2.04 20.29 7.03
C ASP A 174 0.94 19.39 7.64
N ASP A 175 0.49 19.73 8.85
CA ASP A 175 -0.60 19.05 9.57
C ASP A 175 -1.94 19.10 8.83
N ARG A 176 -2.10 19.96 7.81
CA ARG A 176 -3.32 20.02 7.00
C ARG A 176 -3.37 18.93 5.93
N ASN A 177 -2.27 18.22 5.70
CA ASN A 177 -2.16 17.28 4.61
C ASN A 177 -2.62 15.88 5.04
N ASN A 178 -3.80 15.45 4.58
CA ASN A 178 -4.37 14.11 4.87
C ASN A 178 -3.77 13.03 3.95
N ASP A 179 -2.44 13.02 3.86
CA ASP A 179 -1.64 12.13 3.02
C ASP A 179 -1.08 10.94 3.80
N ASP A 180 -1.12 10.97 5.13
CA ASP A 180 -0.84 9.80 5.96
C ASP A 180 -2.04 8.85 6.02
N ILE A 181 -2.26 8.17 4.89
CA ILE A 181 -3.43 7.31 4.70
C ILE A 181 -3.36 6.04 5.55
N LEU A 182 -4.54 5.48 5.84
CA LEU A 182 -4.65 4.13 6.37
C LEU A 182 -4.27 3.11 5.30
N VAL A 183 -3.40 2.18 5.68
CA VAL A 183 -3.05 1.02 4.86
C VAL A 183 -4.02 -0.12 5.14
N ALA A 184 -4.29 -0.93 4.13
CA ALA A 184 -5.16 -2.10 4.24
C ALA A 184 -4.39 -3.40 3.98
N PRO A 185 -4.93 -4.53 4.45
CA PRO A 185 -4.43 -5.85 4.10
C PRO A 185 -4.28 -6.02 2.57
N GLY A 186 -3.12 -6.50 2.14
CA GLY A 186 -2.82 -6.73 0.73
C GLY A 186 -2.36 -5.50 -0.05
N ASP A 187 -2.29 -4.33 0.58
CA ASP A 187 -1.69 -3.15 -0.04
C ASP A 187 -0.20 -3.38 -0.37
N VAL A 188 0.25 -2.68 -1.40
CA VAL A 188 1.65 -2.59 -1.81
C VAL A 188 2.09 -1.13 -1.71
N VAL A 189 2.99 -0.87 -0.77
CA VAL A 189 3.72 0.38 -0.62
C VAL A 189 5.02 0.25 -1.41
N TYR A 190 5.22 1.13 -2.39
CA TYR A 190 6.38 1.11 -3.26
C TYR A 190 7.08 2.47 -3.23
N VAL A 191 8.39 2.45 -2.94
CA VAL A 191 9.23 3.65 -2.97
C VAL A 191 10.14 3.59 -4.20
N HIS A 192 9.95 4.51 -5.13
CA HIS A 192 10.82 4.59 -6.31
C HIS A 192 12.24 5.03 -5.93
N ARG A 193 13.19 4.81 -6.84
CA ARG A 193 14.48 5.51 -6.77
C ARG A 193 14.25 6.99 -7.05
N ALA A 194 14.91 7.85 -6.29
CA ALA A 194 14.89 9.28 -6.52
C ALA A 194 15.39 9.61 -7.94
N PRO A 195 14.79 10.61 -8.60
CA PRO A 195 15.31 11.08 -9.88
C PRO A 195 16.75 11.56 -9.71
N VAL A 196 17.55 11.35 -10.75
CA VAL A 196 18.98 11.72 -10.76
C VAL A 196 19.29 12.68 -11.89
N PHE A 197 20.35 13.46 -11.72
CA PHE A 197 21.03 14.21 -12.77
C PHE A 197 22.51 13.80 -12.79
N TYR A 198 23.22 14.20 -13.84
CA TYR A 198 24.60 13.79 -14.07
C TYR A 198 25.49 15.02 -14.20
N ILE A 199 26.65 15.02 -13.55
CA ILE A 199 27.71 16.02 -13.74
C ILE A 199 28.95 15.31 -14.29
N TYR A 200 29.54 15.86 -15.35
CA TYR A 200 30.81 15.38 -15.90
C TYR A 200 31.67 16.52 -16.48
N GLY A 201 32.92 16.22 -16.81
CA GLY A 201 33.91 17.20 -17.27
C GLY A 201 34.77 17.72 -16.11
N GLU A 202 35.09 19.01 -16.13
CA GLU A 202 35.96 19.68 -15.15
C GLU A 202 35.23 20.02 -13.84
N ALA A 203 34.57 19.02 -13.24
CA ALA A 203 33.96 19.11 -11.91
C ALA A 203 34.81 18.33 -10.88
N GLN A 204 34.90 18.83 -9.64
CA GLN A 204 35.71 18.16 -8.61
C GLN A 204 35.23 16.74 -8.33
N ARG A 205 33.91 16.52 -8.30
CA ARG A 205 33.28 15.22 -8.14
C ARG A 205 32.29 15.00 -9.29
N ALA A 206 32.78 14.48 -10.41
CA ALA A 206 31.90 14.01 -11.48
C ALA A 206 31.13 12.75 -11.04
N GLY A 207 29.89 12.59 -11.53
CA GLY A 207 29.06 11.45 -11.20
C GLY A 207 27.55 11.72 -11.33
N SER A 208 26.75 10.76 -10.86
CA SER A 208 25.31 10.87 -10.76
C SER A 208 24.90 11.35 -9.36
N TYR A 209 23.94 12.26 -9.31
CA TYR A 209 23.45 12.86 -8.09
C TYR A 209 21.94 12.77 -8.02
N ARG A 210 21.40 12.53 -6.82
CA ARG A 210 19.97 12.61 -6.56
C ARG A 210 19.50 14.05 -6.71
N ILE A 211 18.33 14.25 -7.32
CA ILE A 211 17.63 15.53 -7.35
C ILE A 211 16.84 15.71 -6.06
N GLU A 212 17.00 16.88 -5.45
CA GLU A 212 16.22 17.34 -4.31
C GLU A 212 15.11 18.31 -4.74
N ARG A 213 14.15 18.56 -3.86
CA ARG A 213 13.03 19.48 -4.14
C ARG A 213 13.54 20.90 -4.38
N GLY A 214 13.20 21.46 -5.54
CA GLY A 214 13.59 22.83 -5.90
C GLY A 214 15.08 22.99 -6.17
N MET A 215 15.81 21.90 -6.43
CA MET A 215 17.26 21.92 -6.63
C MET A 215 17.64 22.76 -7.86
N THR A 216 18.49 23.76 -7.63
CA THR A 216 19.01 24.66 -8.66
C THR A 216 20.34 24.18 -9.26
N LEU A 217 20.71 24.71 -10.42
CA LEU A 217 22.01 24.43 -11.04
C LEU A 217 23.17 24.76 -10.09
N GLN A 218 23.11 25.90 -9.40
CA GLN A 218 24.15 26.30 -8.46
C GLN A 218 24.30 25.28 -7.32
N GLN A 219 23.20 24.81 -6.74
CA GLN A 219 23.21 23.79 -5.69
C GLN A 219 23.76 22.45 -6.22
N ALA A 220 23.41 22.07 -7.45
CA ALA A 220 23.94 20.88 -8.11
C ALA A 220 25.46 20.93 -8.29
N LEU A 221 25.99 22.06 -8.76
CA LEU A 221 27.44 22.24 -8.88
C LEU A 221 28.13 22.23 -7.52
N ALA A 222 27.56 22.91 -6.53
CA ALA A 222 28.08 22.91 -5.16
C ALA A 222 28.11 21.49 -4.57
N LEU A 223 27.08 20.68 -4.82
CA LEU A 223 27.03 19.27 -4.38
C LEU A 223 28.15 18.43 -5.02
N ALA A 224 28.59 18.78 -6.23
CA ALA A 224 29.75 18.18 -6.90
C ALA A 224 31.11 18.81 -6.51
N GLY A 225 31.14 19.75 -5.56
CA GLY A 225 32.35 20.47 -5.15
C GLY A 225 32.75 21.62 -6.08
N GLY A 226 31.90 22.00 -7.02
CA GLY A 226 32.17 23.03 -8.03
C GLY A 226 33.15 22.57 -9.12
N PRO A 227 33.59 23.50 -9.98
CA PRO A 227 34.59 23.21 -10.99
C PRO A 227 35.97 22.87 -10.39
N THR A 228 36.77 22.12 -11.15
CA THR A 228 38.21 21.97 -10.86
C THR A 228 38.95 23.29 -11.09
N LEU A 229 40.25 23.33 -10.76
CA LEU A 229 41.11 24.48 -11.11
C LEU A 229 41.20 24.74 -12.62
N ARG A 230 40.89 23.73 -13.45
CA ARG A 230 40.83 23.84 -14.90
C ARG A 230 39.42 24.07 -15.40
N GLY A 231 38.40 24.06 -14.55
CA GLY A 231 37.00 24.23 -14.94
C GLY A 231 36.54 25.68 -14.91
N THR A 232 35.39 25.96 -15.55
CA THR A 232 34.74 27.28 -15.50
C THR A 232 33.24 27.17 -15.27
N GLU A 233 32.70 28.01 -14.37
CA GLU A 233 31.26 28.14 -14.14
C GLU A 233 30.56 28.90 -15.27
N SER A 234 31.29 29.77 -15.98
CA SER A 234 30.73 30.68 -17.00
C SER A 234 30.35 29.98 -18.30
N ARG A 235 30.76 28.72 -18.50
CA ARG A 235 30.51 27.97 -19.75
C ARG A 235 30.00 26.56 -19.50
N ILE A 236 29.09 26.43 -18.54
CA ILE A 236 28.38 25.18 -18.29
C ILE A 236 27.38 24.93 -19.41
N ARG A 237 27.33 23.68 -19.87
CA ARG A 237 26.35 23.22 -20.85
C ARG A 237 25.47 22.16 -20.23
N ILE A 238 24.18 22.23 -20.50
CA ILE A 238 23.22 21.24 -20.04
C ILE A 238 22.62 20.55 -21.25
N HIS A 239 22.69 19.23 -21.26
CA HIS A 239 21.98 18.40 -22.21
C HIS A 239 20.73 17.89 -21.51
N ARG A 240 19.59 18.47 -21.88
CA ARG A 240 18.28 18.12 -21.34
C ARG A 240 17.51 17.36 -22.39
N ARG A 241 17.02 16.17 -22.03
CA ARG A 241 16.11 15.42 -22.90
C ARG A 241 14.71 16.02 -22.78
N ALA A 242 14.21 16.56 -23.88
CA ALA A 242 12.83 17.04 -23.98
C ALA A 242 11.83 15.86 -24.04
N ALA A 243 10.55 16.17 -23.85
CA ALA A 243 9.48 15.15 -23.78
C ALA A 243 9.31 14.35 -25.10
N ASP A 244 9.70 14.93 -26.23
CA ASP A 244 9.73 14.30 -27.56
C ASP A 244 10.98 13.42 -27.79
N GLY A 245 11.91 13.40 -26.84
CA GLY A 245 13.15 12.65 -26.91
C GLY A 245 14.33 13.41 -27.52
N GLU A 246 14.13 14.64 -28.02
CA GLU A 246 15.22 15.47 -28.52
C GLU A 246 16.13 15.94 -27.37
N ILE A 247 17.42 16.10 -27.65
CA ILE A 247 18.38 16.59 -26.67
C ILE A 247 18.62 18.07 -26.94
N ALA A 248 18.02 18.92 -26.12
CA ALA A 248 18.28 20.35 -26.13
C ALA A 248 19.60 20.65 -25.43
N ARG A 249 20.44 21.48 -26.06
CA ARG A 249 21.65 22.03 -25.44
C ARG A 249 21.33 23.41 -24.92
N LEU A 250 21.31 23.55 -23.60
CA LEU A 250 20.91 24.76 -22.91
C LEU A 250 22.10 25.35 -22.13
N THR A 251 22.05 26.66 -21.97
CA THR A 251 22.81 27.38 -20.94
C THR A 251 21.79 27.85 -19.93
N LEU A 252 21.78 27.23 -18.75
CA LEU A 252 20.85 27.59 -17.69
C LEU A 252 21.46 28.66 -16.80
N GLU A 253 20.60 29.51 -16.27
CA GLU A 253 20.99 30.45 -15.22
C GLU A 253 21.27 29.68 -13.90
N PRO A 254 22.15 30.19 -13.01
CA PRO A 254 22.51 29.49 -11.77
C PRO A 254 21.33 29.11 -10.87
N HIS A 255 20.27 29.90 -10.89
CA HIS A 255 19.06 29.75 -10.07
C HIS A 255 17.97 28.90 -10.75
N GLU A 256 18.20 28.43 -11.98
CA GLU A 256 17.24 27.59 -12.68
C GLU A 256 17.25 26.17 -12.11
N ALA A 257 16.07 25.55 -12.09
CA ALA A 257 15.89 24.20 -11.57
C ALA A 257 16.54 23.13 -12.48
N VAL A 258 17.22 22.17 -11.83
CA VAL A 258 17.72 20.96 -12.47
C VAL A 258 16.59 19.97 -12.62
N GLN A 259 16.50 19.33 -13.79
CA GLN A 259 15.47 18.36 -14.12
C GLN A 259 15.99 16.92 -14.10
N PRO A 260 15.10 15.93 -13.89
CA PRO A 260 15.45 14.52 -14.01
C PRO A 260 16.15 14.20 -15.32
N ASN A 261 17.29 13.52 -15.22
CA ASN A 261 18.16 13.09 -16.31
C ASN A 261 18.90 14.22 -17.04
N ASP A 262 18.94 15.44 -16.49
CA ASP A 262 19.84 16.48 -16.99
C ASP A 262 21.29 15.99 -16.94
N VAL A 263 22.04 16.29 -18.00
CA VAL A 263 23.48 16.05 -18.05
C VAL A 263 24.20 17.39 -18.11
N ILE A 264 24.86 17.73 -17.01
CA ILE A 264 25.59 18.98 -16.80
C ILE A 264 27.06 18.73 -17.14
N PHE A 265 27.54 19.43 -18.17
CA PHE A 265 28.92 19.39 -18.62
C PHE A 265 29.67 20.64 -18.16
N VAL A 266 30.64 20.44 -17.25
CA VAL A 266 31.56 21.49 -16.81
C VAL A 266 32.74 21.54 -17.77
N ARG A 267 32.91 22.68 -18.45
CA ARG A 267 33.96 22.85 -19.46
C ARG A 267 35.26 23.30 -18.83
N GLU A 268 36.35 23.00 -19.54
CA GLU A 268 37.66 23.55 -19.25
C GLU A 268 37.68 25.07 -19.45
N SER A 269 38.36 25.79 -18.56
CA SER A 269 38.74 27.19 -18.68
C SER A 269 39.71 27.32 -19.85
N LEU A 270 39.39 28.23 -20.75
CA LEU A 270 40.39 28.74 -21.68
C LEU A 270 40.97 29.91 -20.90
N PHE A 271 42.27 29.87 -20.61
CA PHE A 271 43.03 30.86 -19.83
C PHE A 271 42.96 30.68 -18.30
#